data_AF-A0A2G6C9I0-F1
#
_entry.id   AF-A0A2G6C9I0-F1
#
_cell.length_a   1.000
_cell.length_b   1.000
_cell.length_c   1.000
_cell.angle_alpha   90.00
_cell.angle_beta   90.00
_cell.angle_gamma   90.00
#
_symmetry.space_group_name_H-M   'P 1'
#
loop_
_entity.id
_entity.type
_entity.pdbx_description
1 polymer ?
#
loop_
_entity_poly.entity_id
_entity_poly.type
_entity_poly.pdbx_seq_one_letter_code
_entity_poly.pdbx_strand_id
1 'polypeptide(L)'
;MFGRWRSIHKQQGALLSKVTHPAARKYLETPLPDKKSDLNDVEFLALDFETTGLDPRSEAILSMGYTQMKGGRLRMCDCQHRVVRLNIPLPPESVVIHQITDDRMQAGMAMHDALHELVEVMAGRVLLVHYANIERTFLQAAMKRVYGRALPFMMVDTLALEKRRLDRLQQPITSNQLRLANLREQYHLPRYGAHDALEDAIATAELFMAELGELRSRNPKLKLGDLLC
;
A
#
# COMPACT_ATOMS: atom_id res chain seq x y z
N MET A 1 16.37 -6.24 -24.24
CA MET A 1 17.09 -5.12 -23.58
C MET A 1 17.07 -5.40 -22.07
N PHE A 2 18.01 -6.21 -21.57
CA PHE A 2 18.01 -6.69 -20.17
C PHE A 2 18.55 -5.59 -19.24
N GLY A 3 17.66 -4.71 -18.79
CA GLY A 3 17.96 -3.65 -17.83
C GLY A 3 18.36 -4.25 -16.48
N ARG A 4 19.67 -4.33 -16.24
CA ARG A 4 20.42 -4.33 -14.96
C ARG A 4 19.54 -4.32 -13.68
N TRP A 5 18.96 -5.47 -13.32
CA TRP A 5 18.23 -5.64 -12.06
C TRP A 5 19.20 -5.60 -10.88
N ARG A 6 19.40 -4.42 -10.31
CA ARG A 6 20.04 -4.29 -9.00
C ARG A 6 19.07 -4.80 -7.94
N SER A 7 19.53 -5.69 -7.06
CA SER A 7 18.82 -6.04 -5.81
C SER A 7 18.37 -4.77 -5.09
N ILE A 8 17.23 -4.82 -4.40
CA ILE A 8 16.64 -3.66 -3.72
C ILE A 8 17.64 -3.01 -2.75
N HIS A 9 18.49 -3.79 -2.10
CA HIS A 9 19.56 -3.30 -1.21
C HIS A 9 20.62 -2.49 -1.97
N LYS A 10 21.00 -2.94 -3.17
CA LYS A 10 21.91 -2.18 -4.05
C LYS A 10 21.26 -0.87 -4.52
N GLN A 11 19.93 -0.84 -4.68
CA GLN A 11 19.20 0.38 -4.99
C GLN A 11 19.18 1.34 -3.79
N GLN A 12 18.88 0.83 -2.59
CA GLN A 12 18.89 1.61 -1.35
C GLN A 12 20.26 2.29 -1.14
N GLY A 13 21.36 1.52 -1.18
CA GLY A 13 22.71 2.08 -1.02
C GLY A 13 23.10 3.10 -2.09
N ALA A 14 22.66 2.91 -3.34
CA ALA A 14 22.94 3.86 -4.43
C ALA A 14 22.15 5.18 -4.33
N LEU A 15 21.09 5.22 -3.52
CA LEU A 15 20.23 6.39 -3.31
C LEU A 15 20.56 7.14 -2.01
N LEU A 16 21.25 6.50 -1.06
CA LEU A 16 21.52 7.07 0.25
C LEU A 16 22.33 8.38 0.20
N SER A 17 23.26 8.50 -0.76
CA SER A 17 24.02 9.74 -0.98
C SER A 17 23.25 10.80 -1.78
N LYS A 18 22.06 10.45 -2.30
CA LYS A 18 21.26 11.29 -3.20
C LYS A 18 20.01 11.87 -2.55
N VAL A 19 19.76 11.55 -1.29
CA VAL A 19 18.66 12.10 -0.49
C VAL A 19 19.23 12.71 0.79
N THR A 20 18.69 13.87 1.16
CA THR A 20 19.13 14.64 2.33
C THR A 20 18.15 14.54 3.49
N HIS A 21 16.86 14.37 3.22
CA HIS A 21 15.83 14.36 4.26
C HIS A 21 16.00 13.18 5.24
N PRO A 22 15.94 13.40 6.57
CA PRO A 22 16.16 12.36 7.58
C PRO A 22 15.25 11.14 7.43
N ALA A 23 13.95 11.33 7.21
CA ALA A 23 12.99 10.24 6.99
C ALA A 23 13.41 9.31 5.84
N ALA A 24 13.75 9.89 4.69
CA ALA A 24 14.18 9.14 3.51
C ALA A 24 15.52 8.43 3.74
N ARG A 25 16.46 9.06 4.47
CA ARG A 25 17.74 8.43 4.82
C ARG A 25 17.52 7.22 5.74
N LYS A 26 16.76 7.39 6.82
CA LYS A 26 16.39 6.31 7.74
C LYS A 26 15.70 5.16 7.01
N TYR A 27 14.78 5.45 6.10
CA TYR A 27 14.15 4.44 5.25
C TYR A 27 15.16 3.65 4.40
N LEU A 28 16.11 4.34 3.76
CA LEU A 28 17.13 3.70 2.92
C LEU A 28 18.18 2.93 3.73
N GLU A 29 18.47 3.36 4.96
CA GLU A 29 19.38 2.69 5.89
C GLU A 29 18.74 1.46 6.55
N THR A 30 17.41 1.44 6.65
CA THR A 30 16.67 0.30 7.20
C THR A 30 16.55 -0.80 6.13
N PRO A 31 17.08 -2.02 6.38
CA PRO A 31 17.02 -3.09 5.41
C PRO A 31 15.58 -3.60 5.24
N LEU A 32 15.17 -3.80 3.99
CA LEU A 32 13.95 -4.54 3.66
C LEU A 32 14.18 -6.06 3.81
N PRO A 33 13.13 -6.86 4.04
CA PRO A 33 13.26 -8.32 4.14
C PRO A 33 13.75 -8.96 2.82
N ASP A 34 14.40 -10.12 2.91
CA ASP A 34 14.79 -10.89 1.74
C ASP A 34 13.59 -11.64 1.14
N LYS A 35 13.62 -11.90 -0.17
CA LYS A 35 12.56 -12.67 -0.84
C LYS A 35 12.39 -14.09 -0.25
N LYS A 36 13.41 -14.63 0.40
CA LYS A 36 13.39 -15.95 1.05
C LYS A 36 12.96 -15.88 2.52
N SER A 37 12.69 -14.70 3.07
CA SER A 37 12.24 -14.53 4.45
C SER A 37 10.95 -15.31 4.70
N ASP A 38 10.86 -15.89 5.90
CA ASP A 38 9.61 -16.46 6.36
C ASP A 38 8.59 -15.36 6.61
N LEU A 39 7.34 -15.60 6.24
CA LEU A 39 6.28 -14.60 6.35
C LEU A 39 5.97 -14.23 7.81
N ASN A 40 6.32 -15.07 8.78
CA ASN A 40 6.19 -14.74 10.20
C ASN A 40 7.21 -13.68 10.67
N ASP A 41 8.34 -13.55 9.97
CA ASP A 41 9.40 -12.59 10.27
C ASP A 41 9.27 -11.29 9.46
N VAL A 42 8.27 -11.21 8.57
CA VAL A 42 8.02 -10.03 7.74
C VAL A 42 6.98 -9.13 8.41
N GLU A 43 7.32 -7.86 8.56
CA GLU A 43 6.36 -6.81 8.89
C GLU A 43 5.76 -6.23 7.61
N PHE A 44 4.43 -6.09 7.60
CA PHE A 44 3.70 -5.46 6.52
C PHE A 44 3.13 -4.11 6.96
N LEU A 45 3.00 -3.19 6.02
CA LEU A 45 2.25 -1.95 6.19
C LEU A 45 1.09 -1.99 5.20
N ALA A 46 -0.11 -2.26 5.69
CA ALA A 46 -1.30 -2.10 4.88
C ALA A 46 -1.51 -0.62 4.60
N LEU A 47 -1.71 -0.28 3.33
CA LEU A 47 -1.75 1.09 2.84
C LEU A 47 -2.84 1.21 1.79
N ASP A 48 -3.62 2.27 1.88
CA ASP A 48 -4.56 2.69 0.85
C ASP A 48 -4.50 4.21 0.68
N PHE A 49 -4.81 4.67 -0.53
CA PHE A 49 -4.91 6.08 -0.88
C PHE A 49 -6.27 6.41 -1.45
N GLU A 50 -6.90 7.44 -0.89
CA GLU A 50 -7.92 8.17 -1.62
C GLU A 50 -7.26 9.21 -2.53
N THR A 51 -7.71 9.27 -3.77
CA THR A 51 -7.13 10.13 -4.81
C THR A 51 -8.24 10.90 -5.53
N THR A 52 -7.89 12.04 -6.10
CA THR A 52 -8.87 12.85 -6.87
C THR A 52 -9.21 12.23 -8.23
N GLY A 53 -8.45 11.22 -8.66
CA GLY A 53 -8.64 10.47 -9.89
C GLY A 53 -7.52 9.45 -10.10
N LEU A 54 -7.42 8.86 -11.30
CA LEU A 54 -6.56 7.69 -11.53
C LEU A 54 -5.17 8.00 -12.14
N ASP A 55 -4.89 9.22 -12.62
CA ASP A 55 -3.60 9.57 -13.23
C ASP A 55 -2.71 10.37 -12.25
N PRO A 56 -1.63 9.80 -11.69
CA PRO A 56 -0.77 10.48 -10.71
C PRO A 56 0.02 11.68 -11.27
N ARG A 57 -0.03 11.92 -12.59
CA ARG A 57 0.57 13.10 -13.23
C ARG A 57 -0.31 14.34 -13.08
N SER A 58 -1.63 14.17 -13.15
CA SER A 58 -2.62 15.26 -13.06
C SER A 58 -3.40 15.26 -11.75
N GLU A 59 -3.49 14.11 -11.09
CA GLU A 59 -4.30 13.91 -9.87
C GLU A 59 -3.44 13.93 -8.60
N ALA A 60 -4.10 14.15 -7.47
CA ALA A 60 -3.48 14.26 -6.16
C ALA A 60 -3.94 13.15 -5.21
N ILE A 61 -3.09 12.84 -4.23
CA ILE A 61 -3.47 12.05 -3.05
C ILE A 61 -4.29 12.99 -2.15
N LEU A 62 -5.52 12.60 -1.86
CA LEU A 62 -6.42 13.32 -0.98
C LEU A 62 -6.31 12.83 0.46
N SER A 63 -6.14 11.53 0.66
CA SER A 63 -5.84 10.97 1.98
C SER A 63 -5.03 9.69 1.88
N MET A 64 -4.43 9.31 3.00
CA MET A 64 -3.73 8.05 3.17
C MET A 64 -4.15 7.40 4.47
N GLY A 65 -4.46 6.11 4.39
CA GLY A 65 -4.77 5.28 5.54
C GLY A 65 -3.77 4.14 5.59
N TYR A 66 -3.25 3.86 6.78
CA TYR A 66 -2.32 2.76 6.95
C TYR A 66 -2.32 2.17 8.34
N THR A 67 -1.94 0.89 8.40
CA THR A 67 -1.81 0.14 9.65
C THR A 67 -0.77 -0.97 9.51
N GLN A 68 -0.13 -1.32 10.63
CA GLN A 68 0.97 -2.28 10.64
C GLN A 68 0.45 -3.69 10.89
N MET A 69 1.06 -4.68 10.22
CA MET A 69 0.94 -6.08 10.56
C MET A 69 2.28 -6.64 11.00
N LYS A 70 2.27 -7.37 12.12
CA LYS A 70 3.48 -8.00 12.70
C LYS A 70 3.13 -9.36 13.26
N GLY A 71 3.94 -10.38 12.92
CA GLY A 71 3.72 -11.75 13.40
C GLY A 71 2.35 -12.31 13.03
N GLY A 72 1.85 -11.98 11.84
CA GLY A 72 0.52 -12.40 11.36
C GLY A 72 -0.66 -11.74 12.08
N ARG A 73 -0.43 -10.64 12.83
CA ARG A 73 -1.48 -9.89 13.52
C ARG A 73 -1.53 -8.45 13.06
N LEU A 74 -2.74 -7.93 12.90
CA LEU A 74 -3.01 -6.52 12.65
C LEU A 74 -2.83 -5.71 13.95
N ARG A 75 -2.14 -4.57 13.88
CA ARG A 75 -1.93 -3.69 15.04
C ARG A 75 -2.86 -2.48 14.98
N MET A 76 -4.03 -2.61 15.60
CA MET A 76 -5.05 -1.55 15.61
C MET A 76 -4.58 -0.25 16.28
N CYS A 77 -3.65 -0.33 17.23
CA CYS A 77 -3.08 0.85 17.89
C CYS A 77 -2.18 1.70 16.98
N ASP A 78 -1.76 1.16 15.82
CA ASP A 78 -0.91 1.86 14.85
C ASP A 78 -1.70 2.38 13.64
N CYS A 79 -3.03 2.28 13.66
CA CYS A 79 -3.89 2.82 12.62
C CYS A 79 -3.72 4.35 12.52
N GLN A 80 -3.46 4.83 11.32
CA GLN A 80 -3.32 6.26 11.03
C GLN A 80 -4.11 6.60 9.79
N HIS A 81 -4.86 7.69 9.85
CA HIS A 81 -5.46 8.35 8.70
C HIS A 81 -4.86 9.77 8.62
N ARG A 82 -4.35 10.14 7.45
CA ARG A 82 -3.92 11.50 7.15
C ARG A 82 -4.69 12.04 5.95
N VAL A 83 -5.40 13.14 6.16
CA VAL A 83 -5.96 13.95 5.07
C VAL A 83 -4.88 14.90 4.58
N VAL A 84 -4.71 14.98 3.27
CA VAL A 84 -3.73 15.84 2.61
C VAL A 84 -4.41 17.14 2.18
N ARG A 85 -3.77 18.26 2.51
CA ARG A 85 -4.21 19.59 2.08
C ARG A 85 -3.92 19.81 0.61
N LEU A 86 -4.97 20.07 -0.15
CA LEU A 86 -4.90 20.46 -1.55
C LEU A 86 -5.38 21.91 -1.72
N ASN A 87 -4.84 22.60 -2.72
CA ASN A 87 -5.26 23.96 -3.07
C ASN A 87 -6.20 23.96 -4.29
N ILE A 88 -7.01 22.91 -4.42
CA ILE A 88 -8.01 22.75 -5.49
C ILE A 88 -9.37 22.45 -4.85
N PRO A 89 -10.49 22.92 -5.45
CA PRO A 89 -11.81 22.51 -5.00
C PRO A 89 -12.03 21.03 -5.29
N LEU A 90 -12.71 20.32 -4.39
CA LEU A 90 -13.11 18.93 -4.66
C LEU A 90 -14.37 18.90 -5.54
N PRO A 91 -14.46 17.97 -6.52
CA PRO A 91 -15.72 17.70 -7.20
C PRO A 91 -16.77 17.26 -6.18
N PRO A 92 -18.02 17.77 -6.22
CA PRO A 92 -19.07 17.36 -5.31
C PRO A 92 -19.32 15.84 -5.32
N GLU A 93 -19.14 15.18 -6.46
CA GLU A 93 -19.29 13.72 -6.55
C GLU A 93 -18.25 12.96 -5.72
N SER A 94 -17.02 13.48 -5.60
CA SER A 94 -15.95 12.87 -4.81
C SER A 94 -16.26 12.93 -3.31
N VAL A 95 -16.79 14.06 -2.83
CA VAL A 95 -17.15 14.23 -1.41
C VAL A 95 -18.21 13.23 -0.95
N VAL A 96 -19.17 12.89 -1.82
CA VAL A 96 -20.21 11.88 -1.54
C VAL A 96 -19.61 10.48 -1.39
N ILE A 97 -18.51 10.21 -2.09
CA ILE A 97 -17.84 8.92 -2.09
C ILE A 97 -16.96 8.79 -0.84
N HIS A 98 -15.94 9.64 -0.69
CA HIS A 98 -14.93 9.48 0.36
C HIS A 98 -15.20 10.27 1.65
N GLN A 99 -16.29 11.05 1.71
CA GLN A 99 -16.73 11.80 2.90
C GLN A 99 -15.68 12.78 3.48
N ILE A 100 -14.76 13.25 2.64
CA ILE A 100 -13.78 14.29 2.99
C ILE A 100 -14.32 15.60 2.44
N THR A 101 -14.76 16.50 3.32
CA THR A 101 -15.25 17.82 2.93
C THR A 101 -14.10 18.76 2.60
N ASP A 102 -14.39 19.84 1.87
CA ASP A 102 -13.41 20.87 1.56
C ASP A 102 -12.75 21.43 2.81
N ASP A 103 -13.51 21.70 3.88
CA ASP A 103 -12.96 22.20 5.15
C ASP A 103 -11.97 21.20 5.79
N ARG A 104 -12.29 19.90 5.75
CA ARG A 104 -11.42 18.83 6.29
C ARG A 104 -10.14 18.70 5.46
N MET A 105 -10.26 18.86 4.14
CA MET A 105 -9.15 18.86 3.21
C MET A 105 -8.27 20.09 3.39
N GLN A 106 -8.84 21.29 3.54
CA GLN A 106 -8.08 22.52 3.82
C GLN A 106 -7.37 22.49 5.18
N ALA A 107 -7.95 21.84 6.18
CA ALA A 107 -7.31 21.60 7.48
C ALA A 107 -6.28 20.45 7.47
N GLY A 108 -6.12 19.76 6.34
CA GLY A 108 -5.23 18.62 6.19
C GLY A 108 -3.74 18.96 6.32
N MET A 109 -2.93 17.91 6.31
CA MET A 109 -1.48 17.99 6.37
C MET A 109 -0.90 18.32 4.99
N ALA A 110 0.22 19.06 4.95
CA ALA A 110 0.91 19.27 3.68
C ALA A 110 1.43 17.92 3.13
N MET A 111 1.38 17.74 1.80
CA MET A 111 1.78 16.47 1.16
C MET A 111 3.21 16.03 1.52
N HIS A 112 4.15 16.96 1.70
CA HIS A 112 5.52 16.60 2.08
C HIS A 112 5.59 16.04 3.50
N ASP A 113 4.93 16.67 4.47
CA ASP A 113 4.86 16.20 5.86
C ASP A 113 4.21 14.82 5.95
N ALA A 114 3.06 14.64 5.28
CA ALA A 114 2.35 13.36 5.27
C ALA A 114 3.20 12.25 4.63
N LEU A 115 3.97 12.59 3.59
CA LEU A 115 4.90 11.65 2.97
C LEU A 115 6.10 11.35 3.85
N HIS A 116 6.60 12.31 4.63
CA HIS A 116 7.69 12.08 5.59
C HIS A 116 7.22 11.08 6.66
N GLU A 117 6.05 11.29 7.25
CA GLU A 117 5.46 10.34 8.21
C GLU A 117 5.30 8.95 7.61
N LEU A 118 4.70 8.86 6.42
CA LEU A 118 4.50 7.58 5.75
C LEU A 118 5.83 6.86 5.51
N VAL A 119 6.84 7.54 4.95
CA VAL A 119 8.15 6.94 4.66
C VAL A 119 8.86 6.43 5.92
N GLU A 120 8.71 7.10 7.06
CA GLU A 120 9.25 6.60 8.33
C GLU A 120 8.59 5.30 8.76
N VAL A 121 7.26 5.20 8.64
CA VAL A 121 6.51 3.99 8.98
C VAL A 121 6.76 2.87 7.97
N MET A 122 7.03 3.19 6.71
CA MET A 122 7.40 2.22 5.67
C MET A 122 8.75 1.54 5.91
N ALA A 123 9.65 2.14 6.70
CA ALA A 123 11.01 1.66 6.88
C ALA A 123 11.04 0.20 7.39
N GLY A 124 11.71 -0.68 6.64
CA GLY A 124 11.83 -2.11 6.96
C GLY A 124 10.58 -2.96 6.70
N ARG A 125 9.51 -2.38 6.12
CA ARG A 125 8.23 -3.06 5.92
C ARG A 125 7.92 -3.30 4.45
N VAL A 126 7.17 -4.35 4.18
CA VAL A 126 6.58 -4.62 2.87
C VAL A 126 5.22 -3.94 2.80
N LEU A 127 4.97 -3.17 1.74
CA LEU A 127 3.66 -2.55 1.56
C LEU A 127 2.65 -3.62 1.17
N LEU A 128 1.46 -3.53 1.75
CA LEU A 128 0.34 -4.41 1.47
C LEU A 128 -0.82 -3.55 0.97
N VAL A 129 -1.29 -3.82 -0.23
CA VAL A 129 -2.28 -2.98 -0.92
C VAL A 129 -3.31 -3.86 -1.63
N HIS A 130 -4.41 -3.26 -2.05
CA HIS A 130 -5.41 -3.92 -2.88
C HIS A 130 -5.49 -3.21 -4.22
N TYR A 131 -4.76 -3.72 -5.22
CA TYR A 131 -4.47 -3.11 -6.54
C TYR A 131 -3.27 -2.15 -6.59
N ALA A 132 -2.07 -2.73 -6.55
CA ALA A 132 -0.81 -2.00 -6.40
C ALA A 132 -0.48 -0.98 -7.49
N ASN A 133 -1.18 -0.95 -8.62
CA ASN A 133 -0.91 0.04 -9.67
C ASN A 133 -1.20 1.47 -9.18
N ILE A 134 -2.28 1.67 -8.41
CA ILE A 134 -2.64 3.00 -7.91
C ILE A 134 -1.60 3.44 -6.87
N GLU A 135 -1.45 2.71 -5.76
CA GLU A 135 -0.57 3.14 -4.67
C GLU A 135 0.88 3.27 -5.13
N ARG A 136 1.35 2.37 -5.99
CA ARG A 136 2.73 2.42 -6.51
C ARG A 136 2.97 3.69 -7.30
N THR A 137 2.07 4.03 -8.23
CA THR A 137 2.31 5.14 -9.15
C THR A 137 2.14 6.49 -8.46
N PHE A 138 1.14 6.61 -7.58
CA PHE A 138 0.96 7.79 -6.73
C PHE A 138 2.12 7.97 -5.73
N LEU A 139 2.53 6.93 -5.02
CA LEU A 139 3.64 7.00 -4.06
C LEU A 139 4.96 7.36 -4.74
N GLN A 140 5.25 6.75 -5.90
CA GLN A 140 6.44 7.11 -6.67
C GLN A 140 6.42 8.56 -7.16
N ALA A 141 5.26 9.06 -7.60
CA ALA A 141 5.12 10.44 -8.03
C ALA A 141 5.30 11.42 -6.84
N ALA A 142 4.70 11.13 -5.69
CA ALA A 142 4.88 11.89 -4.46
C ALA A 142 6.35 11.92 -4.00
N MET A 143 7.01 10.76 -3.95
CA MET A 143 8.44 10.68 -3.61
C MET A 143 9.33 11.45 -4.59
N LYS A 144 9.04 11.37 -5.91
CA LYS A 144 9.79 12.16 -6.90
C LYS A 144 9.64 13.66 -6.69
N ARG A 145 8.43 14.14 -6.36
CA ARG A 145 8.16 15.55 -6.10
C ARG A 145 8.85 16.04 -4.82
N VAL A 146 8.83 15.25 -3.75
CA VAL A 146 9.34 15.65 -2.42
C VAL A 146 10.84 15.39 -2.25
N TYR A 147 11.33 14.24 -2.69
CA TYR A 147 12.73 13.83 -2.53
C TYR A 147 13.57 13.94 -3.80
N GLY A 148 12.98 14.38 -4.92
CA GLY A 148 13.62 14.42 -6.24
C GLY A 148 13.80 13.04 -6.90
N ARG A 149 13.34 11.97 -6.25
CA ARG A 149 13.51 10.57 -6.70
C ARG A 149 12.57 9.63 -5.95
N ALA A 150 12.15 8.56 -6.64
CA ALA A 150 11.41 7.48 -6.00
C ALA A 150 12.36 6.61 -5.17
N LEU A 151 11.95 6.29 -3.94
CA LEU A 151 12.63 5.31 -3.09
C LEU A 151 12.17 3.90 -3.49
N PRO A 152 13.03 2.88 -3.42
CA PRO A 152 12.65 1.52 -3.77
C PRO A 152 11.86 0.90 -2.61
N PHE A 153 10.76 0.21 -2.90
CA PHE A 153 9.91 -0.47 -1.92
C PHE A 153 9.42 -1.81 -2.48
N MET A 154 9.01 -2.71 -1.58
CA MET A 154 8.37 -3.97 -1.93
C MET A 154 6.86 -3.86 -1.70
N MET A 155 6.07 -4.54 -2.54
CA MET A 155 4.61 -4.58 -2.43
C MET A 155 4.09 -6.00 -2.55
N VAL A 156 3.05 -6.30 -1.79
CA VAL A 156 2.14 -7.43 -1.99
C VAL A 156 0.79 -6.84 -2.36
N ASP A 157 0.17 -7.42 -3.38
CA ASP A 157 -1.13 -7.00 -3.90
C ASP A 157 -2.13 -8.14 -3.72
N THR A 158 -3.11 -7.93 -2.83
CA THR A 158 -4.16 -8.93 -2.51
C THR A 158 -5.01 -9.26 -3.74
N LEU A 159 -5.36 -8.26 -4.57
CA LEU A 159 -6.07 -8.48 -5.83
C LEU A 159 -5.28 -9.41 -6.75
N ALA A 160 -3.96 -9.19 -6.86
CA ALA A 160 -3.10 -10.04 -7.67
C ALA A 160 -2.87 -11.43 -7.08
N LEU A 161 -2.90 -11.57 -5.75
CA LEU A 161 -2.85 -12.88 -5.08
C LEU A 161 -4.09 -13.71 -5.41
N GLU A 162 -5.26 -13.10 -5.26
CA GLU A 162 -6.52 -13.77 -5.51
C GLU A 162 -6.69 -14.12 -6.99
N LYS A 163 -6.36 -13.19 -7.89
CA LYS A 163 -6.33 -13.46 -9.33
C LYS A 163 -5.45 -14.68 -9.65
N ARG A 164 -4.22 -14.73 -9.12
CA ARG A 164 -3.30 -15.86 -9.30
C ARG A 164 -3.86 -17.17 -8.73
N ARG A 165 -4.67 -17.11 -7.67
CA ARG A 165 -5.34 -18.28 -7.09
C ARG A 165 -6.42 -18.80 -8.04
N LEU A 166 -7.31 -17.93 -8.51
CA LEU A 166 -8.39 -18.27 -9.44
C LEU A 166 -7.86 -18.79 -10.78
N ASP A 167 -6.83 -18.14 -11.34
CA ASP A 167 -6.16 -18.57 -12.57
C ASP A 167 -5.59 -20.01 -12.43
N ARG A 168 -4.96 -20.32 -11.29
CA ARG A 168 -4.45 -21.68 -11.00
C ARG A 168 -5.55 -22.71 -10.85
N LEU A 169 -6.73 -22.30 -10.38
CA LEU A 169 -7.91 -23.15 -10.26
C LEU A 169 -8.73 -23.21 -11.56
N GLN A 170 -8.30 -22.51 -12.62
CA GLN A 170 -9.03 -22.38 -13.88
C GLN A 170 -10.47 -21.86 -13.67
N GLN A 171 -10.67 -21.03 -12.66
CA GLN A 171 -11.97 -20.44 -12.37
C GLN A 171 -12.14 -19.12 -13.14
N PRO A 172 -13.25 -18.93 -13.86
CA PRO A 172 -13.49 -17.69 -14.57
C PRO A 172 -13.68 -16.54 -13.56
N ILE A 173 -13.09 -15.39 -13.87
CA ILE A 173 -13.21 -14.18 -13.06
C ILE A 173 -14.37 -13.36 -13.61
N THR A 174 -15.40 -13.19 -12.80
CA THR A 174 -16.58 -12.39 -13.14
C THR A 174 -16.31 -10.89 -12.93
N SER A 175 -17.12 -10.05 -13.57
CA SER A 175 -16.99 -8.59 -13.45
C SER A 175 -17.07 -8.15 -11.99
N ASN A 176 -16.16 -7.27 -11.58
CA ASN A 176 -16.03 -6.74 -10.22
C ASN A 176 -15.73 -7.78 -9.12
N GLN A 177 -15.56 -9.06 -9.42
CA GLN A 177 -15.30 -10.09 -8.41
C GLN A 177 -14.10 -9.79 -7.53
N LEU A 178 -13.06 -9.22 -8.13
CA LEU A 178 -11.79 -8.92 -7.47
C LEU A 178 -11.79 -7.60 -6.69
N ARG A 179 -12.91 -6.85 -6.65
CA ARG A 179 -12.99 -5.65 -5.80
C ARG A 179 -12.89 -6.04 -4.34
N LEU A 180 -12.25 -5.19 -3.52
CA LEU A 180 -11.98 -5.43 -2.11
C LEU A 180 -13.23 -5.91 -1.35
N ALA A 181 -14.33 -5.14 -1.44
CA ALA A 181 -15.59 -5.48 -0.78
C ALA A 181 -16.15 -6.85 -1.21
N ASN A 182 -16.07 -7.18 -2.50
CA ASN A 182 -16.60 -8.43 -3.05
C ASN A 182 -15.75 -9.64 -2.66
N LEU A 183 -14.42 -9.49 -2.60
CA LEU A 183 -13.54 -10.55 -2.09
C LEU A 183 -13.75 -10.77 -0.59
N ARG A 184 -13.85 -9.69 0.18
CA ARG A 184 -14.12 -9.78 1.63
C ARG A 184 -15.41 -10.53 1.92
N GLU A 185 -16.46 -10.29 1.14
CA GLU A 185 -17.71 -11.04 1.25
C GLU A 185 -17.54 -12.54 0.96
N GLN A 186 -16.76 -12.90 -0.07
CA GLN A 186 -16.43 -14.30 -0.38
C GLN A 186 -15.65 -14.99 0.74
N TYR A 187 -14.81 -14.23 1.45
CA TYR A 187 -14.07 -14.70 2.62
C TYR A 187 -14.87 -14.59 3.95
N HIS A 188 -16.15 -14.20 3.88
CA HIS A 188 -17.02 -14.02 5.05
C HIS A 188 -16.49 -13.03 6.10
N LEU A 189 -15.78 -12.00 5.65
CA LEU A 189 -15.24 -10.95 6.51
C LEU A 189 -16.29 -9.86 6.81
N PRO A 190 -16.15 -9.13 7.94
CA PRO A 190 -17.04 -8.03 8.28
C PRO A 190 -17.10 -6.95 7.19
N ARG A 191 -18.27 -6.31 7.04
CA ARG A 191 -18.43 -5.18 6.12
C ARG A 191 -17.97 -3.88 6.79
N TYR A 192 -17.21 -3.07 6.06
CA TYR A 192 -16.86 -1.70 6.42
C TYR A 192 -17.52 -0.71 5.46
N GLY A 193 -17.41 0.58 5.78
CA GLY A 193 -17.61 1.60 4.76
C GLY A 193 -16.59 1.40 3.65
N ALA A 194 -16.97 1.76 2.43
CA ALA A 194 -16.01 1.89 1.34
C ALA A 194 -15.57 3.34 1.25
N HIS A 195 -14.39 3.57 0.69
CA HIS A 195 -13.88 4.91 0.35
C HIS A 195 -13.42 5.73 1.55
N ASP A 196 -12.97 5.05 2.61
CA ASP A 196 -12.13 5.66 3.64
C ASP A 196 -10.79 4.93 3.62
N ALA A 197 -9.72 5.66 3.32
CA ALA A 197 -8.39 5.05 3.14
C ALA A 197 -7.95 4.22 4.35
N LEU A 198 -8.34 4.57 5.59
CA LEU A 198 -7.95 3.78 6.74
C LEU A 198 -8.79 2.51 6.86
N GLU A 199 -10.10 2.61 6.64
CA GLU A 199 -10.98 1.43 6.60
C GLU A 199 -10.53 0.47 5.49
N ASP A 200 -10.19 0.97 4.30
CA ASP A 200 -9.74 0.17 3.17
C ASP A 200 -8.35 -0.46 3.40
N ALA A 201 -7.43 0.23 4.09
CA ALA A 201 -6.16 -0.35 4.53
C ALA A 201 -6.36 -1.48 5.56
N ILE A 202 -7.23 -1.30 6.55
CA ILE A 202 -7.60 -2.34 7.52
C ILE A 202 -8.27 -3.53 6.79
N ALA A 203 -9.19 -3.22 5.87
CA ALA A 203 -9.92 -4.20 5.09
C ALA A 203 -8.98 -5.05 4.22
N THR A 204 -7.98 -4.42 3.64
CA THR A 204 -6.90 -5.06 2.86
C THR A 204 -6.06 -5.98 3.76
N ALA A 205 -5.69 -5.54 4.96
CA ALA A 205 -4.93 -6.34 5.91
C ALA A 205 -5.67 -7.63 6.33
N GLU A 206 -6.96 -7.51 6.63
CA GLU A 206 -7.81 -8.64 6.98
C GLU A 206 -8.00 -9.62 5.83
N LEU A 207 -8.25 -9.12 4.61
CA LEU A 207 -8.34 -9.95 3.42
C LEU A 207 -7.03 -10.72 3.23
N PHE A 208 -5.88 -10.06 3.35
CA PHE A 208 -4.58 -10.70 3.24
C PHE A 208 -4.38 -11.80 4.29
N MET A 209 -4.83 -11.61 5.54
CA MET A 209 -4.77 -12.67 6.56
C MET A 209 -5.58 -13.91 6.14
N ALA A 210 -6.77 -13.72 5.55
CA ALA A 210 -7.60 -14.81 5.06
C ALA A 210 -6.95 -15.53 3.86
N GLU A 211 -6.50 -14.77 2.85
CA GLU A 211 -5.78 -15.29 1.68
C GLU A 211 -4.52 -16.06 2.09
N LEU A 212 -3.77 -15.53 3.06
CA LEU A 212 -2.55 -16.16 3.56
C LEU A 212 -2.84 -17.50 4.26
N GLY A 213 -3.96 -17.59 4.99
CA GLY A 213 -4.44 -18.86 5.56
C GLY A 213 -4.67 -19.93 4.49
N GLU A 214 -5.37 -19.58 3.40
CA GLU A 214 -5.57 -20.49 2.28
C GLU A 214 -4.25 -20.87 1.59
N LEU A 215 -3.39 -19.88 1.30
CA LEU A 215 -2.12 -20.11 0.61
C LEU A 215 -1.18 -21.02 1.42
N ARG A 216 -1.10 -20.82 2.75
CA ARG A 216 -0.28 -21.65 3.64
C ARG A 216 -0.79 -23.07 3.77
N SER A 217 -2.11 -23.30 3.74
CA SER A 217 -2.66 -24.66 3.77
C SER A 217 -2.25 -25.48 2.55
N ARG A 218 -2.06 -24.81 1.40
CA ARG A 218 -1.62 -25.43 0.14
C ARG A 218 -0.09 -25.49 0.00
N ASN A 219 0.62 -24.50 0.54
CA ASN A 219 2.08 -24.42 0.51
C ASN A 219 2.63 -23.97 1.88
N PRO A 220 2.96 -24.91 2.78
CA PRO A 220 3.52 -24.58 4.10
C PRO A 220 4.89 -23.88 4.05
N LYS A 221 5.61 -23.95 2.91
CA LYS A 221 6.94 -23.35 2.73
C LYS A 221 6.89 -21.99 2.03
N LEU A 222 5.71 -21.38 1.90
CA LEU A 222 5.49 -20.09 1.26
C LEU A 222 6.43 -19.01 1.81
N LYS A 223 7.15 -18.32 0.93
CA LYS A 223 8.09 -17.24 1.27
C LYS A 223 7.61 -15.90 0.74
N LEU A 224 8.21 -14.82 1.22
CA LEU A 224 7.85 -13.45 0.80
C LEU A 224 7.87 -13.30 -0.73
N GLY A 225 8.89 -13.83 -1.39
CA GLY A 225 9.08 -13.73 -2.83
C GLY A 225 7.95 -14.32 -3.66
N ASP A 226 7.17 -15.24 -3.10
CA ASP A 226 6.00 -15.83 -3.77
C ASP A 226 4.80 -14.86 -3.80
N LEU A 227 4.78 -13.88 -2.90
CA LEU A 227 3.69 -12.92 -2.74
C LEU A 227 3.91 -11.61 -3.50
N LEU A 228 5.18 -11.19 -3.63
CA LEU A 228 5.55 -9.89 -4.20
C LEU A 228 5.03 -9.69 -5.64
N CYS A 229 4.64 -8.45 -5.95
CA CYS A 229 4.27 -7.99 -7.28
C CYS A 229 5.33 -7.11 -7.96
#